data_AF-A0A351L3K7-F1
#
_entry.id   AF-A0A351L3K7-F1
#
_cell.length_a   1.000
_cell.length_b   1.000
_cell.length_c   1.000
_cell.angle_alpha   90.00
_cell.angle_beta   90.00
_cell.angle_gamma   90.00
#
_symmetry.space_group_name_H-M   'P 1'
#
loop_
_entity.id
_entity.type
_entity.pdbx_description
1 polymer ?
#
loop_
_entity_poly.entity_id
_entity_poly.type
_entity_poly.pdbx_seq_one_letter_code
_entity_poly.pdbx_strand_id
1 'polypeptide(L)'
;MNPTSLNQWFSLDQQRNYVSKLTGRHGLTRRRAEYFVKLWAYLLLKQQQEMGKRLVQPLTELSPISGAIPCTHREAAELFYAHKDRGSDRAAGMMIDQLVSLGLIKKKFDGSTICIQIRPLPELTQPPQPSQPIQVKTDAFNPRTDAVPAANLIVRNYSWLNPEGSPTHRIARLLRGWAQQYLSGMRVLRRCDNENVVGFYMLYPTATQSEEKFFLPPSKSLYVTVNIETDPMALATPGDRDCTVAFVRSWTVDAPFLQKGYLTQFVQDVQQTLTQMQQEFPNLCDLYAMVFHPEHDELRIALGFQKTVEDTQLPLSWIYQPVDRFLALDVPQALASFQPSVPQEL
;
A
#
# COMPACT_ATOMS: atom_id res chain seq x y z
N MET A 1 -31.75 9.92 -19.32
CA MET A 1 -31.82 10.53 -17.97
C MET A 1 -31.44 12.02 -18.01
N ASN A 2 -32.16 12.87 -17.26
CA ASN A 2 -31.83 14.29 -17.11
C ASN A 2 -30.65 14.46 -16.11
N PRO A 3 -29.52 15.09 -16.48
CA PRO A 3 -28.39 15.30 -15.58
C PRO A 3 -28.71 16.09 -14.30
N THR A 4 -29.67 17.01 -14.36
CA THR A 4 -29.99 17.90 -13.23
C THR A 4 -30.75 17.21 -12.10
N SER A 5 -31.36 16.04 -12.36
CA SER A 5 -32.06 15.27 -11.33
C SER A 5 -31.14 14.30 -10.58
N LEU A 6 -29.83 14.27 -10.84
CA LEU A 6 -28.91 13.30 -10.24
C LEU A 6 -29.02 13.24 -8.70
N ASN A 7 -29.15 14.39 -8.03
CA ASN A 7 -29.22 14.44 -6.56
C ASN A 7 -30.46 13.72 -5.98
N GLN A 8 -31.51 13.50 -6.78
CA GLN A 8 -32.69 12.70 -6.39
C GLN A 8 -32.38 11.20 -6.43
N TRP A 9 -31.49 10.79 -7.34
CA TRP A 9 -31.07 9.41 -7.51
C TRP A 9 -29.88 9.06 -6.64
N PHE A 10 -28.97 10.00 -6.39
CA PHE A 10 -27.75 9.78 -5.63
C PHE A 10 -27.52 10.95 -4.68
N SER A 11 -27.80 10.73 -3.40
CA SER A 11 -27.84 11.80 -2.39
C SER A 11 -26.48 12.50 -2.25
N LEU A 12 -26.51 13.76 -1.81
CA LEU A 12 -25.28 14.54 -1.60
C LEU A 12 -24.37 13.91 -0.54
N ASP A 13 -24.93 13.24 0.48
CA ASP A 13 -24.15 12.56 1.51
C ASP A 13 -23.43 11.33 0.95
N GLN A 14 -24.09 10.57 0.07
CA GLN A 14 -23.43 9.48 -0.63
C GLN A 14 -22.35 10.01 -1.58
N GLN A 15 -22.62 11.08 -2.33
CA GLN A 15 -21.59 11.73 -3.15
C GLN A 15 -20.36 12.14 -2.32
N ARG A 16 -20.57 12.73 -1.14
CA ARG A 16 -19.48 13.14 -0.24
C ARG A 16 -18.65 11.96 0.26
N ASN A 17 -19.29 10.84 0.58
CA ASN A 17 -18.60 9.61 0.99
C ASN A 17 -17.69 9.06 -0.14
N TYR A 18 -18.17 9.01 -1.38
CA TYR A 18 -17.31 8.60 -2.50
C TYR A 18 -16.19 9.60 -2.79
N VAL A 19 -16.43 10.90 -2.59
CA VAL A 19 -15.41 11.94 -2.75
C VAL A 19 -14.33 11.83 -1.67
N SER A 20 -14.69 11.55 -0.41
CA SER A 20 -13.70 11.41 0.68
C SER A 20 -12.74 10.26 0.43
N LYS A 21 -13.24 9.12 -0.09
CA LYS A 21 -12.42 7.96 -0.49
C LYS A 21 -11.45 8.23 -1.64
N LEU A 22 -11.63 9.32 -2.38
CA LEU A 22 -10.76 9.71 -3.50
C LEU A 22 -9.74 10.79 -3.12
N THR A 23 -9.93 11.48 -2.00
CA THR A 23 -9.00 12.49 -1.49
C THR A 23 -7.71 11.82 -1.02
N GLY A 24 -6.54 12.32 -1.45
CA GLY A 24 -5.23 11.73 -1.16
C GLY A 24 -4.47 11.26 -2.41
N ARG A 25 -5.15 11.10 -3.56
CA ARG A 25 -4.49 10.79 -4.83
C ARG A 25 -3.77 12.01 -5.42
N HIS A 26 -2.52 11.81 -5.85
CA HIS A 26 -1.72 12.85 -6.48
C HIS A 26 -2.43 13.44 -7.72
N GLY A 27 -2.60 14.76 -7.76
CA GLY A 27 -3.28 15.49 -8.84
C GLY A 27 -4.82 15.47 -8.81
N LEU A 28 -5.46 14.74 -7.90
CA LEU A 28 -6.92 14.70 -7.76
C LEU A 28 -7.42 15.67 -6.69
N THR A 29 -7.77 16.89 -7.11
CA THR A 29 -8.41 17.87 -6.21
C THR A 29 -9.84 17.43 -5.84
N ARG A 30 -10.34 17.88 -4.68
CA ARG A 30 -11.75 17.66 -4.25
C ARG A 30 -12.77 17.94 -5.36
N ARG A 31 -12.62 19.06 -6.07
CA ARG A 31 -13.53 19.45 -7.16
C ARG A 31 -13.52 18.45 -8.33
N ARG A 32 -12.36 17.89 -8.67
CA ARG A 32 -12.23 16.86 -9.71
C ARG A 32 -12.84 15.53 -9.27
N ALA A 33 -12.65 15.17 -7.99
CA ALA A 33 -13.30 14.00 -7.41
C ALA A 33 -14.83 14.12 -7.43
N GLU A 34 -15.38 15.29 -7.06
CA GLU A 34 -16.82 15.57 -7.13
C GLU A 34 -17.37 15.38 -8.56
N TYR A 35 -16.68 15.92 -9.57
CA TYR A 35 -17.10 15.77 -10.97
C TYR A 35 -16.98 14.33 -11.48
N PHE A 36 -15.95 13.61 -11.08
CA PHE A 36 -15.80 12.20 -11.42
C PHE A 36 -16.92 11.33 -10.81
N VAL A 37 -17.22 11.52 -9.52
CA VAL A 37 -18.28 10.78 -8.82
C VAL A 37 -19.65 11.04 -9.44
N LYS A 38 -19.96 12.31 -9.73
CA LYS A 38 -21.20 12.67 -10.44
C LYS A 38 -21.28 12.03 -11.82
N LEU A 39 -20.19 12.08 -12.59
CA LEU A 39 -20.09 11.47 -13.91
C LEU A 39 -20.36 9.97 -13.85
N TRP A 40 -19.73 9.26 -12.92
CA TRP A 40 -19.96 7.83 -12.73
C TRP A 40 -21.44 7.54 -12.42
N ALA A 41 -22.01 8.20 -11.41
CA ALA A 41 -23.40 7.99 -11.02
C ALA A 41 -24.36 8.20 -12.19
N TYR A 42 -24.17 9.28 -12.96
CA TYR A 42 -24.96 9.58 -14.14
C TYR A 42 -24.85 8.51 -15.22
N LEU A 43 -23.63 8.09 -15.58
CA LEU A 43 -23.42 7.07 -16.61
C LEU A 43 -23.96 5.69 -16.20
N LEU A 44 -23.89 5.35 -14.90
CA LEU A 44 -24.43 4.10 -14.36
C LEU A 44 -25.95 4.07 -14.52
N LEU A 45 -26.61 5.14 -14.11
CA LEU A 45 -28.06 5.25 -14.24
C LEU A 45 -28.51 5.29 -15.71
N LYS A 46 -27.73 5.96 -16.59
CA LYS A 46 -27.97 5.97 -18.03
C LYS A 46 -27.89 4.56 -18.63
N GLN A 47 -26.87 3.78 -18.27
CA GLN A 47 -26.75 2.38 -18.69
C GLN A 47 -27.92 1.52 -18.18
N GLN A 48 -28.30 1.64 -16.92
CA GLN A 48 -29.42 0.87 -16.37
C GLN A 48 -30.74 1.19 -17.08
N GLN A 49 -30.96 2.46 -17.42
CA GLN A 49 -32.12 2.90 -18.20
C GLN A 49 -32.11 2.33 -19.63
N GLU A 50 -30.96 2.37 -20.31
CA GLU A 50 -30.81 1.81 -21.68
C GLU A 50 -30.98 0.28 -21.71
N MET A 51 -30.60 -0.42 -20.63
CA MET A 51 -30.80 -1.85 -20.48
C MET A 51 -32.23 -2.24 -20.03
N GLY A 52 -33.16 -1.29 -19.92
CA GLY A 52 -34.53 -1.54 -19.48
C GLY A 52 -34.65 -2.03 -18.03
N LYS A 53 -33.62 -1.86 -17.21
CA LYS A 53 -33.66 -2.25 -15.79
C LYS A 53 -34.50 -1.25 -15.01
N ARG A 54 -35.27 -1.77 -14.04
CA ARG A 54 -36.00 -0.92 -13.09
C ARG A 54 -34.99 -0.17 -12.22
N LEU A 55 -34.94 1.14 -12.36
CA LEU A 55 -34.08 1.99 -11.54
C LEU A 55 -34.57 1.94 -10.08
N VAL A 56 -33.67 1.62 -9.15
CA VAL A 56 -33.96 1.62 -7.71
C VAL A 56 -33.50 2.96 -7.14
N GLN A 57 -34.41 3.68 -6.46
CA GLN A 57 -34.09 4.90 -5.73
C GLN A 57 -34.05 4.67 -4.21
N PRO A 58 -33.12 5.32 -3.48
CA PRO A 58 -31.93 6.00 -3.99
C PRO A 58 -30.83 4.99 -4.38
N LEU A 59 -29.95 5.37 -5.29
CA LEU A 59 -28.70 4.66 -5.56
C LEU A 59 -27.84 4.70 -4.30
N THR A 60 -27.62 3.54 -3.68
CA THR A 60 -26.81 3.42 -2.47
C THR A 60 -25.33 3.21 -2.79
N GLU A 61 -25.01 2.64 -3.95
CA GLU A 61 -23.64 2.28 -4.34
C GLU A 61 -23.35 2.50 -5.83
N LEU A 62 -22.10 2.86 -6.15
CA LEU A 62 -21.61 2.97 -7.52
C LEU A 62 -21.01 1.63 -7.97
N SER A 63 -21.78 0.87 -8.74
CA SER A 63 -21.30 -0.37 -9.35
C SER A 63 -20.48 -0.12 -10.63
N PRO A 64 -19.63 -1.07 -11.04
CA PRO A 64 -18.91 -0.99 -12.30
C PRO A 64 -19.86 -0.84 -13.49
N ILE A 65 -19.52 0.05 -14.42
CA ILE A 65 -20.25 0.23 -15.68
C ILE A 65 -19.63 -0.67 -16.74
N SER A 66 -20.46 -1.39 -17.48
CA SER A 66 -19.99 -2.25 -18.58
C SER A 66 -19.77 -1.41 -19.84
N GLY A 67 -18.52 -1.33 -20.32
CA GLY A 67 -18.20 -0.67 -21.59
C GLY A 67 -18.20 0.87 -21.54
N ALA A 68 -18.28 1.50 -22.70
CA ALA A 68 -18.28 2.96 -22.85
C ALA A 68 -19.70 3.45 -23.09
N ILE A 69 -20.13 4.47 -22.34
CA ILE A 69 -21.47 5.04 -22.41
C ILE A 69 -21.42 6.40 -23.10
N PRO A 70 -22.32 6.68 -24.07
CA PRO A 70 -22.36 7.98 -24.73
C PRO A 70 -22.71 9.09 -23.76
N CYS A 71 -21.96 10.19 -23.78
CA CYS A 71 -22.17 11.35 -22.92
C CYS A 71 -21.72 12.62 -23.63
N THR A 72 -22.65 13.47 -24.03
CA THR A 72 -22.33 14.74 -24.69
C THR A 72 -21.63 15.70 -23.73
N HIS A 73 -20.85 16.65 -24.28
CA HIS A 73 -20.28 17.73 -23.47
C HIS A 73 -21.35 18.57 -22.76
N ARG A 74 -22.54 18.69 -23.35
CA ARG A 74 -23.69 19.37 -22.75
C ARG A 74 -24.22 18.62 -21.53
N GLU A 75 -24.44 17.30 -21.64
CA GLU A 75 -24.84 16.46 -20.50
C GLU A 75 -23.81 16.57 -19.37
N ALA A 76 -22.52 16.54 -19.70
CA ALA A 76 -21.44 16.70 -18.72
C ALA A 76 -21.41 18.13 -18.12
N ALA A 77 -21.69 19.17 -18.90
CA ALA A 77 -21.74 20.54 -18.40
C ALA A 77 -22.91 20.75 -17.44
N GLU A 78 -24.09 20.24 -17.78
CA GLU A 78 -25.25 20.23 -16.89
C GLU A 78 -24.91 19.48 -15.59
N LEU A 79 -24.20 18.35 -15.68
CA LEU A 79 -23.79 17.58 -14.51
C LEU A 79 -22.77 18.30 -13.60
N PHE A 80 -21.78 18.96 -14.18
CA PHE A 80 -20.68 19.60 -13.44
C PHE A 80 -21.04 21.01 -12.93
N TYR A 81 -21.96 21.69 -13.62
CA TYR A 81 -22.19 23.11 -13.43
C TYR A 81 -23.66 23.52 -13.27
N ALA A 82 -24.64 22.60 -13.17
CA ALA A 82 -26.08 22.91 -13.03
C ALA A 82 -26.44 23.94 -11.93
N HIS A 83 -25.61 24.07 -10.88
CA HIS A 83 -25.84 25.00 -9.77
C HIS A 83 -24.78 26.10 -9.69
N LYS A 84 -24.10 26.40 -10.80
CA LYS A 84 -23.05 27.42 -10.86
C LYS A 84 -23.34 28.40 -11.98
N ASP A 85 -23.17 29.69 -11.71
CA ASP A 85 -23.26 30.76 -12.71
C ASP A 85 -22.16 30.68 -13.80
N ARG A 86 -21.22 29.73 -13.67
CA ARG A 86 -20.07 29.55 -14.56
C ARG A 86 -19.86 28.08 -14.91
N GLY A 87 -19.85 27.81 -16.22
CA GLY A 87 -19.57 26.50 -16.81
C GLY A 87 -20.10 26.45 -18.24
N SER A 88 -19.32 25.91 -19.17
CA SER A 88 -19.73 25.73 -20.57
C SER A 88 -19.43 24.31 -21.03
N ASP A 89 -20.03 23.87 -22.13
CA ASP A 89 -19.73 22.59 -22.79
C ASP A 89 -18.23 22.42 -23.04
N ARG A 90 -17.54 23.51 -23.42
CA ARG A 90 -16.08 23.52 -23.58
C ARG A 90 -15.36 23.27 -22.26
N ALA A 91 -15.79 23.90 -21.17
CA ALA A 91 -15.21 23.68 -19.84
C ALA A 91 -15.43 22.24 -19.35
N ALA A 92 -16.61 21.67 -19.62
CA ALA A 92 -16.89 20.27 -19.32
C ALA A 92 -16.00 19.32 -20.12
N GLY A 93 -15.79 19.61 -21.41
CA GLY A 93 -14.83 18.89 -22.25
C GLY A 93 -13.41 18.89 -21.68
N MET A 94 -12.91 20.07 -21.26
CA MET A 94 -11.60 20.16 -20.61
C MET A 94 -11.53 19.39 -19.28
N MET A 95 -12.60 19.39 -18.48
CA MET A 95 -12.66 18.60 -17.25
C MET A 95 -12.61 17.10 -17.56
N ILE A 96 -13.33 16.63 -18.58
CA ILE A 96 -13.25 15.24 -19.03
C ILE A 96 -11.81 14.89 -19.44
N ASP A 97 -11.13 15.74 -20.20
CA ASP A 97 -9.74 15.49 -20.60
C ASP A 97 -8.80 15.46 -19.38
N GLN A 98 -9.05 16.27 -18.35
CA GLN A 98 -8.34 16.18 -17.07
C GLN A 98 -8.59 14.84 -16.37
N LEU A 99 -9.84 14.36 -16.32
CA LEU A 99 -10.16 13.05 -15.74
C LEU A 99 -9.53 11.88 -16.54
N VAL A 100 -9.38 12.02 -17.86
CA VAL A 100 -8.62 11.08 -18.70
C VAL A 100 -7.13 11.09 -18.32
N SER A 101 -6.53 12.28 -18.18
CA SER A 101 -5.11 12.42 -17.82
C SER A 101 -4.79 11.84 -16.43
N LEU A 102 -5.75 11.92 -15.51
CA LEU A 102 -5.67 11.31 -14.18
C LEU A 102 -5.94 9.80 -14.18
N GLY A 103 -6.19 9.21 -15.34
CA GLY A 103 -6.43 7.77 -15.48
C GLY A 103 -7.73 7.30 -14.81
N LEU A 104 -8.72 8.19 -14.63
CA LEU A 104 -10.00 7.86 -14.02
C LEU A 104 -11.03 7.36 -15.04
N ILE A 105 -10.92 7.82 -16.28
CA ILE A 105 -11.83 7.47 -17.38
C ILE A 105 -11.07 7.21 -18.68
N LYS A 106 -11.70 6.49 -19.62
CA LYS A 106 -11.29 6.45 -21.03
C LYS A 106 -12.36 7.17 -21.85
N LYS A 107 -11.93 7.96 -22.83
CA LYS A 107 -12.77 8.69 -23.78
C LYS A 107 -12.53 8.13 -25.18
N LYS A 108 -13.61 7.86 -25.91
CA LYS A 108 -13.60 7.52 -27.34
C LYS A 108 -14.62 8.39 -28.07
N PHE A 109 -14.43 8.64 -29.35
CA PHE A 109 -15.42 9.31 -30.19
C PHE A 109 -15.98 8.27 -31.16
N ASP A 110 -17.30 8.14 -31.24
CA ASP A 110 -17.99 7.14 -32.07
C ASP A 110 -18.42 7.69 -33.45
N GLY A 111 -18.07 8.94 -33.76
CA GLY A 111 -18.50 9.66 -34.96
C GLY A 111 -19.63 10.66 -34.70
N SER A 112 -20.37 10.53 -33.60
CA SER A 112 -21.48 11.42 -33.24
C SER A 112 -21.32 12.06 -31.86
N THR A 113 -20.88 11.29 -30.86
CA THR A 113 -20.69 11.75 -29.48
C THR A 113 -19.45 11.13 -28.85
N ILE A 114 -19.07 11.64 -27.69
CA ILE A 114 -18.01 11.01 -26.91
C ILE A 114 -18.62 9.87 -26.08
N CYS A 115 -17.96 8.72 -26.10
CA CYS A 115 -18.26 7.59 -25.24
C CYS A 115 -17.25 7.56 -24.09
N ILE A 116 -17.76 7.53 -22.86
CA ILE A 116 -16.96 7.55 -21.64
C ILE A 116 -17.03 6.18 -20.98
N GLN A 117 -15.87 5.59 -20.70
CA GLN A 117 -15.74 4.39 -19.89
C GLN A 117 -15.10 4.76 -18.56
N ILE A 118 -15.78 4.45 -17.45
CA ILE A 118 -15.19 4.58 -16.11
C ILE A 118 -14.14 3.48 -15.92
N ARG A 119 -12.95 3.84 -15.41
CA ARG A 119 -11.99 2.84 -14.97
C ARG A 119 -12.31 2.44 -13.53
N PRO A 120 -12.41 1.14 -13.21
CA PRO A 120 -12.67 0.70 -11.85
C PRO A 120 -11.53 1.17 -10.95
N LEU A 121 -11.89 1.76 -9.81
CA LEU A 121 -10.95 2.19 -8.78
C LEU A 121 -11.09 1.23 -7.60
N PRO A 122 -10.01 0.53 -7.20
CA PRO A 122 -10.04 -0.43 -6.09
C PRO A 122 -10.60 0.12 -4.77
N GLU A 123 -10.53 1.44 -4.57
CA GLU A 123 -11.00 2.16 -3.37
C GLU A 123 -12.52 2.45 -3.41
N LEU A 124 -13.14 2.42 -4.60
CA LEU A 124 -14.55 2.76 -4.79
C LEU A 124 -15.43 1.57 -5.17
N THR A 125 -14.86 0.59 -5.87
CA THR A 125 -15.50 -0.71 -6.03
C THR A 125 -15.05 -1.59 -4.89
N GLN A 126 -15.98 -2.26 -4.19
CA GLN A 126 -15.58 -3.43 -3.39
C GLN A 126 -14.69 -4.28 -4.31
N PRO A 127 -13.44 -4.58 -3.90
CA PRO A 127 -12.61 -5.47 -4.71
C PRO A 127 -13.47 -6.70 -4.97
N PRO A 128 -13.58 -7.18 -6.23
CA PRO A 128 -14.26 -8.44 -6.47
C PRO A 128 -13.64 -9.40 -5.47
N GLN A 129 -14.45 -9.85 -4.49
CA GLN A 129 -13.94 -10.79 -3.49
C GLN A 129 -13.39 -11.93 -4.34
N PRO A 130 -12.07 -12.19 -4.28
CA PRO A 130 -11.52 -13.33 -4.97
C PRO A 130 -12.36 -14.50 -4.47
N SER A 131 -13.08 -15.17 -5.38
CA SER A 131 -13.90 -16.33 -5.02
C SER A 131 -13.05 -17.42 -4.35
N GLN A 132 -11.73 -17.31 -4.45
CA GLN A 132 -10.72 -18.04 -3.71
C GLN A 132 -9.59 -17.10 -3.26
N PRO A 133 -9.08 -17.24 -2.02
CA PRO A 133 -7.92 -16.48 -1.56
C PRO A 133 -6.72 -16.67 -2.50
N ILE A 134 -6.04 -15.56 -2.83
CA ILE A 134 -4.87 -15.56 -3.70
C ILE A 134 -3.77 -16.38 -3.02
N GLN A 135 -3.34 -17.46 -3.66
CA GLN A 135 -2.21 -18.24 -3.15
C GLN A 135 -0.91 -17.43 -3.21
N VAL A 136 -0.14 -17.52 -2.15
CA VAL A 136 1.17 -16.87 -2.02
C VAL A 136 2.24 -17.86 -1.59
N LYS A 137 3.50 -17.55 -1.91
CA LYS A 137 4.68 -18.31 -1.50
C LYS A 137 5.76 -17.37 -0.99
N THR A 138 6.55 -17.82 -0.03
CA THR A 138 7.78 -17.14 0.35
C THR A 138 8.91 -17.61 -0.54
N ASP A 139 9.84 -16.70 -0.85
CA ASP A 139 10.91 -16.97 -1.80
C ASP A 139 12.13 -16.09 -1.54
N ALA A 140 13.28 -16.50 -2.08
CA ALA A 140 14.49 -15.70 -2.05
C ALA A 140 14.30 -14.42 -2.85
N PHE A 141 14.82 -13.31 -2.33
CA PHE A 141 14.86 -12.05 -3.07
C PHE A 141 15.78 -12.18 -4.29
N ASN A 142 15.32 -11.70 -5.44
CA ASN A 142 16.09 -11.60 -6.67
C ASN A 142 16.33 -10.13 -7.02
N PRO A 143 17.58 -9.61 -6.89
CA PRO A 143 17.87 -8.19 -7.10
C PRO A 143 17.60 -7.69 -8.54
N ARG A 144 17.47 -8.60 -9.51
CA ARG A 144 17.16 -8.24 -10.90
C ARG A 144 15.67 -7.97 -11.11
N THR A 145 14.81 -8.77 -10.49
CA THR A 145 13.35 -8.70 -10.71
C THR A 145 12.61 -7.98 -9.59
N ASP A 146 13.12 -8.05 -8.36
CA ASP A 146 12.34 -7.70 -7.17
C ASP A 146 12.70 -6.35 -6.57
N ALA A 147 13.90 -5.83 -6.85
CA ALA A 147 14.37 -4.58 -6.27
C ALA A 147 13.42 -3.40 -6.56
N VAL A 148 12.81 -3.35 -7.74
CA VAL A 148 11.87 -2.28 -8.10
C VAL A 148 10.48 -2.53 -7.47
N PRO A 149 9.84 -3.71 -7.59
CA PRO A 149 8.61 -4.02 -6.87
C PRO A 149 8.69 -3.82 -5.35
N ALA A 150 9.75 -4.32 -4.71
CA ALA A 150 9.98 -4.17 -3.27
C ALA A 150 10.17 -2.69 -2.89
N ALA A 151 10.95 -1.93 -3.68
CA ALA A 151 11.09 -0.49 -3.45
C ALA A 151 9.75 0.25 -3.55
N ASN A 152 8.91 -0.07 -4.55
CA ASN A 152 7.56 0.50 -4.65
C ASN A 152 6.68 0.14 -3.46
N LEU A 153 6.77 -1.10 -2.98
CA LEU A 153 6.02 -1.55 -1.81
C LEU A 153 6.44 -0.76 -0.55
N ILE A 154 7.74 -0.61 -0.32
CA ILE A 154 8.32 0.19 0.77
C ILE A 154 7.86 1.65 0.67
N VAL A 155 7.99 2.30 -0.50
CA VAL A 155 7.58 3.71 -0.67
C VAL A 155 6.11 3.92 -0.35
N ARG A 156 5.23 3.00 -0.75
CA ARG A 156 3.79 3.09 -0.46
C ARG A 156 3.53 3.01 1.05
N ASN A 157 4.11 2.02 1.72
CA ASN A 157 3.86 1.77 3.14
C ASN A 157 4.52 2.81 4.08
N TYR A 158 5.56 3.52 3.60
CA TYR A 158 6.26 4.54 4.39
C TYR A 158 6.15 5.96 3.81
N SER A 159 5.16 6.21 2.94
CA SER A 159 4.95 7.52 2.31
C SER A 159 4.74 8.66 3.32
N TRP A 160 4.20 8.35 4.51
CA TRP A 160 4.00 9.31 5.59
C TRP A 160 5.30 9.78 6.27
N LEU A 161 6.38 8.98 6.24
CA LEU A 161 7.70 9.36 6.79
C LEU A 161 8.45 10.35 5.91
N ASN A 162 8.12 10.38 4.62
CA ASN A 162 8.73 11.28 3.66
C ASN A 162 7.67 11.78 2.66
N PRO A 163 6.87 12.81 3.05
CA PRO A 163 5.79 13.34 2.23
C PRO A 163 6.26 13.96 0.91
N GLU A 164 7.53 14.40 0.85
CA GLU A 164 8.17 14.93 -0.36
C GLU A 164 8.54 13.82 -1.36
N GLY A 165 8.47 12.56 -0.92
CA GLY A 165 8.70 11.35 -1.71
C GLY A 165 10.15 10.89 -1.68
N SER A 166 10.37 9.64 -1.23
CA SER A 166 11.64 8.96 -1.48
C SER A 166 11.73 8.51 -2.93
N PRO A 167 12.81 8.84 -3.67
CA PRO A 167 12.94 8.36 -5.04
C PRO A 167 13.01 6.82 -5.07
N THR A 168 12.00 6.15 -5.64
CA THR A 168 11.95 4.68 -5.75
C THR A 168 13.25 4.10 -6.32
N HIS A 169 13.86 4.79 -7.29
CA HIS A 169 15.13 4.37 -7.89
C HIS A 169 16.28 4.29 -6.88
N ARG A 170 16.32 5.18 -5.87
CA ARG A 170 17.32 5.16 -4.79
C ARG A 170 17.14 3.91 -3.94
N ILE A 171 15.91 3.64 -3.49
CA ILE A 171 15.61 2.44 -2.68
C ILE A 171 15.94 1.17 -3.47
N ALA A 172 15.53 1.08 -4.75
CA ALA A 172 15.87 -0.07 -5.58
C ALA A 172 17.39 -0.27 -5.73
N ARG A 173 18.18 0.83 -5.81
CA ARG A 173 19.65 0.75 -5.82
C ARG A 173 20.20 0.27 -4.47
N LEU A 174 19.65 0.74 -3.35
CA LEU A 174 20.03 0.29 -2.01
C LEU A 174 19.77 -1.20 -1.83
N LEU A 175 18.58 -1.69 -2.19
CA LEU A 175 18.23 -3.10 -2.11
C LEU A 175 19.18 -3.98 -2.93
N ARG A 176 19.60 -3.52 -4.12
CA ARG A 176 20.62 -4.24 -4.91
C ARG A 176 21.99 -4.24 -4.26
N GLY A 177 22.41 -3.12 -3.66
CA GLY A 177 23.68 -3.02 -2.95
C GLY A 177 23.73 -3.89 -1.70
N TRP A 178 22.61 -4.01 -0.98
CA TRP A 178 22.49 -4.92 0.14
C TRP A 178 22.46 -6.39 -0.28
N ALA A 179 21.75 -6.70 -1.37
CA ALA A 179 21.75 -8.04 -1.94
C ALA A 179 23.15 -8.51 -2.37
N GLN A 180 24.05 -7.60 -2.75
CA GLN A 180 25.45 -7.92 -3.05
C GLN A 180 26.26 -8.28 -1.80
N GLN A 181 25.90 -7.74 -0.63
CA GLN A 181 26.61 -7.97 0.63
C GLN A 181 26.06 -9.17 1.38
N TYR A 182 24.72 -9.29 1.46
CA TYR A 182 24.07 -10.38 2.18
C TYR A 182 22.67 -10.68 1.61
N LEU A 183 22.63 -11.53 0.58
CA LEU A 183 21.39 -11.93 -0.08
C LEU A 183 20.51 -12.85 0.77
N SER A 184 21.12 -13.74 1.57
CA SER A 184 20.41 -14.76 2.34
C SER A 184 19.38 -14.17 3.31
N GLY A 185 19.64 -12.98 3.84
CA GLY A 185 18.72 -12.26 4.73
C GLY A 185 17.57 -11.54 4.02
N MET A 186 17.52 -11.53 2.68
CA MET A 186 16.49 -10.80 1.91
C MET A 186 15.47 -11.76 1.31
N ARG A 187 14.19 -11.56 1.65
CA ARG A 187 13.12 -12.50 1.33
C ARG A 187 11.86 -11.76 0.90
N VAL A 188 11.03 -12.44 0.12
CA VAL A 188 9.78 -11.86 -0.40
C VAL A 188 8.61 -12.83 -0.25
N LEU A 189 7.43 -12.26 -0.11
CA LEU A 189 6.16 -12.95 -0.31
C LEU A 189 5.67 -12.63 -1.73
N ARG A 190 5.44 -13.66 -2.54
CA ARG A 190 4.99 -13.54 -3.93
C ARG A 190 3.63 -14.16 -4.10
N ARG A 191 2.85 -13.61 -5.03
CA ARG A 191 1.66 -14.30 -5.52
C ARG A 191 2.06 -15.45 -6.45
N CYS A 192 1.43 -16.61 -6.30
CA CYS A 192 1.70 -17.76 -7.16
C CYS A 192 1.16 -17.60 -8.59
N ASP A 193 0.19 -16.70 -8.82
CA ASP A 193 -0.47 -16.53 -10.11
C ASP A 193 0.31 -15.67 -11.11
N ASN A 194 1.09 -14.70 -10.61
CA ASN A 194 1.80 -13.74 -11.45
C ASN A 194 3.19 -13.35 -10.94
N GLU A 195 3.67 -14.01 -9.88
CA GLU A 195 4.99 -13.79 -9.26
C GLU A 195 5.21 -12.38 -8.69
N ASN A 196 4.17 -11.54 -8.63
CA ASN A 196 4.29 -10.20 -8.07
C ASN A 196 4.63 -10.25 -6.59
N VAL A 197 5.59 -9.42 -6.18
CA VAL A 197 5.98 -9.21 -4.79
C VAL A 197 4.86 -8.46 -4.06
N VAL A 198 4.35 -9.09 -3.01
CA VAL A 198 3.30 -8.55 -2.11
C VAL A 198 3.77 -8.45 -0.66
N GLY A 199 4.98 -8.94 -0.37
CA GLY A 199 5.67 -8.73 0.90
C GLY A 199 7.18 -8.76 0.70
N PHE A 200 7.90 -8.05 1.54
CA PHE A 200 9.35 -7.99 1.56
C PHE A 200 9.84 -7.85 3.00
N TYR A 201 10.89 -8.59 3.35
CA TYR A 201 11.66 -8.29 4.55
C TYR A 201 13.16 -8.44 4.32
N MET A 202 13.91 -7.81 5.19
CA MET A 202 15.36 -7.94 5.25
C MET A 202 15.83 -8.13 6.69
N LEU A 203 16.52 -9.25 6.92
CA LEU A 203 17.34 -9.49 8.11
C LEU A 203 18.77 -9.05 7.82
N TYR A 204 19.26 -8.15 8.67
CA TYR A 204 20.51 -7.44 8.50
C TYR A 204 21.46 -7.84 9.64
N PRO A 205 22.41 -8.77 9.42
CA PRO A 205 23.44 -9.10 10.42
C PRO A 205 24.23 -7.83 10.71
N THR A 206 24.21 -7.37 11.95
CA THR A 206 24.73 -6.05 12.30
C THR A 206 26.12 -6.18 12.89
N ALA A 207 27.09 -5.46 12.32
CA ALA A 207 28.45 -5.42 12.84
C ALA A 207 28.47 -4.75 14.22
N THR A 208 29.33 -5.22 15.12
CA THR A 208 29.42 -4.80 16.52
C THR A 208 29.51 -3.28 16.70
N GLN A 209 30.22 -2.59 15.81
CA GLN A 209 30.35 -1.12 15.82
C GLN A 209 29.02 -0.36 15.65
N SER A 210 27.96 -1.02 15.19
CA SER A 210 26.62 -0.44 15.02
C SER A 210 25.67 -0.80 16.15
N GLU A 211 26.05 -1.67 17.09
CA GLU A 211 25.16 -2.11 18.18
C GLU A 211 24.74 -0.96 19.10
N GLU A 212 25.63 0.01 19.33
CA GLU A 212 25.30 1.22 20.11
C GLU A 212 24.07 1.97 19.57
N LYS A 213 23.76 1.83 18.27
CA LYS A 213 22.65 2.54 17.62
C LYS A 213 21.27 2.06 18.09
N PHE A 214 21.14 0.82 18.58
CA PHE A 214 19.88 0.31 19.14
C PHE A 214 19.53 0.93 20.50
N PHE A 215 20.48 1.64 21.12
CA PHE A 215 20.30 2.38 22.37
C PHE A 215 20.14 3.89 22.15
N LEU A 216 20.13 4.33 20.89
CA LEU A 216 19.90 5.71 20.49
C LEU A 216 18.49 5.87 19.89
N PRO A 217 17.96 7.10 19.78
CA PRO A 217 16.68 7.33 19.10
C PRO A 217 16.66 6.71 17.69
N PRO A 218 15.62 5.92 17.32
CA PRO A 218 15.51 5.23 16.03
C PRO A 218 15.72 6.12 14.80
N SER A 219 15.36 7.40 14.86
CA SER A 219 15.59 8.36 13.76
C SER A 219 17.05 8.44 13.32
N LYS A 220 18.01 8.17 14.22
CA LYS A 220 19.45 8.17 13.91
C LYS A 220 19.90 6.99 13.05
N SER A 221 19.05 5.97 12.90
CA SER A 221 19.33 4.77 12.11
C SER A 221 18.42 4.63 10.88
N LEU A 222 17.53 5.60 10.63
CA LEU A 222 16.73 5.65 9.42
C LEU A 222 17.64 5.84 8.21
N TYR A 223 17.40 5.08 7.14
CA TYR A 223 18.21 5.17 5.92
C TYR A 223 17.42 4.93 4.62
N VAL A 224 16.53 3.94 4.63
CA VAL A 224 15.74 3.54 3.45
C VAL A 224 14.93 4.72 2.90
N THR A 225 14.28 5.48 3.78
CA THR A 225 13.28 6.50 3.45
C THR A 225 13.79 7.94 3.60
N VAL A 226 15.02 8.13 4.09
CA VAL A 226 15.64 9.44 4.31
C VAL A 226 16.80 9.65 3.36
N ASN A 227 16.99 10.87 2.85
CA ASN A 227 18.02 11.17 1.87
C ASN A 227 19.38 11.47 2.54
N ILE A 228 19.95 10.47 3.20
CA ILE A 228 21.33 10.53 3.73
C ILE A 228 22.27 9.70 2.86
N GLU A 229 23.53 10.13 2.77
CA GLU A 229 24.53 9.54 1.86
C GLU A 229 25.17 8.26 2.41
N THR A 230 25.34 8.19 3.73
CA THR A 230 26.00 7.07 4.40
C THR A 230 25.01 6.30 5.24
N ASP A 231 25.08 4.98 5.14
CA ASP A 231 24.31 4.07 5.97
C ASP A 231 24.84 4.11 7.42
N PRO A 232 24.01 4.46 8.42
CA PRO A 232 24.44 4.50 9.82
C PRO A 232 24.67 3.11 10.43
N MET A 233 24.25 2.03 9.75
CA MET A 233 24.34 0.65 10.21
C MET A 233 25.21 -0.17 9.27
N ALA A 234 26.27 -0.80 9.79
CA ALA A 234 27.17 -1.65 9.02
C ALA A 234 26.75 -3.13 9.05
N LEU A 235 26.86 -3.83 7.91
CA LEU A 235 26.67 -5.29 7.84
C LEU A 235 27.87 -6.00 8.46
N ALA A 236 27.60 -7.04 9.24
CA ALA A 236 28.60 -8.07 9.53
C ALA A 236 28.74 -9.02 8.33
N THR A 237 29.90 -9.66 8.22
CA THR A 237 30.18 -10.64 7.17
C THR A 237 29.98 -12.05 7.68
N PRO A 238 29.45 -13.00 6.88
CA PRO A 238 29.30 -14.39 7.30
C PRO A 238 30.59 -14.96 7.92
N GLY A 239 30.46 -15.67 9.03
CA GLY A 239 31.57 -16.18 9.85
C GLY A 239 32.04 -15.23 10.95
N ASP A 240 31.53 -13.99 10.99
CA ASP A 240 31.77 -13.06 12.08
C ASP A 240 31.17 -13.60 13.40
N ARG A 241 32.05 -13.83 14.38
CA ARG A 241 31.67 -14.34 15.70
C ARG A 241 31.25 -13.24 16.66
N ASP A 242 31.54 -11.99 16.36
CA ASP A 242 31.17 -10.86 17.20
C ASP A 242 29.81 -10.27 16.79
N CYS A 243 29.21 -10.78 15.71
CA CYS A 243 27.85 -10.46 15.29
C CYS A 243 26.82 -11.12 16.22
N THR A 244 26.24 -10.33 17.13
CA THR A 244 25.19 -10.79 18.06
C THR A 244 23.78 -10.39 17.60
N VAL A 245 23.66 -9.40 16.71
CA VAL A 245 22.37 -8.77 16.36
C VAL A 245 21.92 -9.08 14.92
N ALA A 246 20.68 -9.53 14.80
CA ALA A 246 19.89 -9.47 13.58
C ALA A 246 18.97 -8.25 13.63
N PHE A 247 19.10 -7.35 12.65
CA PHE A 247 18.19 -6.22 12.51
C PHE A 247 17.17 -6.48 11.40
N VAL A 248 15.87 -6.50 11.73
CA VAL A 248 14.78 -6.46 10.75
C VAL A 248 14.73 -5.05 10.15
N ARG A 249 15.57 -4.85 9.15
CA ARG A 249 15.84 -3.53 8.56
C ARG A 249 14.68 -3.01 7.72
N SER A 250 13.90 -3.92 7.16
CA SER A 250 12.65 -3.62 6.46
C SER A 250 11.71 -4.81 6.67
N TRP A 251 10.44 -4.49 6.92
CA TRP A 251 9.34 -5.45 6.94
C TRP A 251 8.14 -4.76 6.34
N THR A 252 7.63 -5.26 5.22
CA THR A 252 6.57 -4.59 4.48
C THR A 252 5.70 -5.63 3.81
N VAL A 253 4.38 -5.53 4.02
CA VAL A 253 3.38 -6.39 3.39
C VAL A 253 2.28 -5.49 2.83
N ASP A 254 1.83 -5.79 1.63
CA ASP A 254 0.74 -5.06 0.99
C ASP A 254 -0.57 -5.30 1.75
N ALA A 255 -1.39 -4.26 1.94
CA ALA A 255 -2.53 -4.29 2.86
C ALA A 255 -3.50 -5.47 2.65
N PRO A 256 -3.84 -5.90 1.41
CA PRO A 256 -4.70 -7.06 1.19
C PRO A 256 -4.12 -8.38 1.73
N PHE A 257 -2.82 -8.43 1.97
CA PHE A 257 -2.08 -9.61 2.44
C PHE A 257 -1.73 -9.54 3.93
N LEU A 258 -2.17 -8.50 4.66
CA LEU A 258 -2.10 -8.42 6.13
C LEU A 258 -3.18 -9.30 6.79
N GLN A 259 -3.28 -10.55 6.36
CA GLN A 259 -4.23 -11.52 6.90
C GLN A 259 -3.46 -12.63 7.61
N LYS A 260 -4.06 -13.19 8.68
CA LYS A 260 -3.44 -14.21 9.52
C LYS A 260 -2.71 -15.30 8.74
N GLY A 261 -3.37 -15.92 7.75
CA GLY A 261 -2.78 -17.02 6.97
C GLY A 261 -1.47 -16.62 6.25
N TYR A 262 -1.46 -15.46 5.60
CA TYR A 262 -0.28 -14.96 4.89
C TYR A 262 0.81 -14.50 5.87
N LEU A 263 0.44 -13.84 6.96
CA LEU A 263 1.38 -13.40 8.00
C LEU A 263 2.03 -14.59 8.70
N THR A 264 1.28 -15.64 9.02
CA THR A 264 1.83 -16.88 9.59
C THR A 264 2.91 -17.44 8.68
N GLN A 265 2.62 -17.61 7.39
CA GLN A 265 3.60 -18.10 6.42
C GLN A 265 4.83 -17.20 6.34
N PHE A 266 4.64 -15.88 6.35
CA PHE A 266 5.76 -14.95 6.18
C PHE A 266 6.65 -14.84 7.41
N VAL A 267 6.06 -14.89 8.62
CA VAL A 267 6.81 -14.92 9.89
C VAL A 267 7.54 -16.26 10.07
N GLN A 268 6.96 -17.37 9.65
CA GLN A 268 7.65 -18.67 9.65
C GLN A 268 8.86 -18.69 8.72
N ASP A 269 8.79 -18.00 7.58
CA ASP A 269 9.95 -17.81 6.69
C ASP A 269 11.06 -16.98 7.37
N VAL A 270 10.71 -16.01 8.23
CA VAL A 270 11.68 -15.29 9.08
C VAL A 270 12.35 -16.26 10.06
N GLN A 271 11.59 -17.14 10.71
CA GLN A 271 12.16 -18.14 11.62
C GLN A 271 13.15 -19.07 10.89
N GLN A 272 12.79 -19.55 9.70
CA GLN A 272 13.69 -20.36 8.87
C GLN A 272 14.95 -19.59 8.46
N THR A 273 14.80 -18.34 8.04
CA THR A 273 15.93 -17.51 7.63
C THR A 273 16.85 -17.18 8.80
N LEU A 274 16.30 -16.90 10.00
CA LEU A 274 17.09 -16.71 11.22
C LEU A 274 17.83 -17.99 11.63
N THR A 275 17.20 -19.16 11.48
CA THR A 275 17.83 -20.46 11.75
C THR A 275 19.05 -20.67 10.85
N GLN A 276 18.92 -20.36 9.56
CA GLN A 276 20.06 -20.40 8.65
C GLN A 276 21.12 -19.37 9.04
N MET A 277 20.69 -18.15 9.39
CA MET A 277 21.60 -17.07 9.77
C MET A 277 22.40 -17.39 11.04
N GLN A 278 21.86 -18.13 12.01
CA GLN A 278 22.61 -18.62 13.18
C GLN A 278 23.75 -19.59 12.80
N GLN A 279 23.66 -20.29 11.67
CA GLN A 279 24.75 -21.12 11.17
C GLN A 279 25.87 -20.27 10.57
N GLU A 280 25.51 -19.16 9.94
CA GLU A 280 26.44 -18.19 9.33
C GLU A 280 27.06 -17.24 10.37
N PHE A 281 26.34 -16.97 11.47
CA PHE A 281 26.73 -16.09 12.58
C PHE A 281 26.47 -16.80 13.92
N PRO A 282 27.44 -17.58 14.45
CA PRO A 282 27.21 -18.51 15.56
C PRO A 282 26.74 -17.89 16.87
N ASN A 283 27.03 -16.61 17.11
CA ASN A 283 26.68 -15.90 18.35
C ASN A 283 25.46 -14.98 18.19
N LEU A 284 24.73 -15.10 17.08
CA LEU A 284 23.52 -14.33 16.82
C LEU A 284 22.41 -14.69 17.81
N CYS A 285 22.08 -13.75 18.70
CA CYS A 285 21.13 -13.97 19.79
C CYS A 285 20.09 -12.86 19.96
N ASP A 286 20.29 -11.68 19.36
CA ASP A 286 19.42 -10.53 19.53
C ASP A 286 18.69 -10.15 18.23
N LEU A 287 17.38 -9.94 18.30
CA LEU A 287 16.55 -9.50 17.18
C LEU A 287 15.97 -8.12 17.46
N TYR A 288 16.38 -7.14 16.66
CA TYR A 288 15.86 -5.77 16.73
C TYR A 288 15.03 -5.43 15.50
N ALA A 289 14.04 -4.56 15.66
CA ALA A 289 13.30 -3.95 14.56
C ALA A 289 12.87 -2.53 14.93
N MET A 290 12.47 -1.74 13.93
CA MET A 290 11.81 -0.45 14.17
C MET A 290 10.30 -0.61 13.92
N VAL A 291 9.48 -0.16 14.87
CA VAL A 291 8.05 0.03 14.64
C VAL A 291 7.84 1.45 14.15
N PHE A 292 7.26 1.54 12.97
CA PHE A 292 7.01 2.81 12.30
C PHE A 292 5.63 3.38 12.63
N HIS A 293 4.61 2.55 12.87
CA HIS A 293 3.24 3.03 13.06
C HIS A 293 2.49 2.23 14.14
N PRO A 294 1.58 2.85 14.93
CA PRO A 294 0.77 2.15 15.92
C PRO A 294 -0.04 0.97 15.39
N GLU A 295 -0.40 0.97 14.11
CA GLU A 295 -1.08 -0.15 13.43
C GLU A 295 -0.25 -1.45 13.41
N HIS A 296 1.06 -1.37 13.63
CA HIS A 296 1.93 -2.53 13.75
C HIS A 296 2.13 -2.97 15.21
N ASP A 297 1.55 -2.25 16.19
CA ASP A 297 1.74 -2.54 17.62
C ASP A 297 1.06 -3.85 18.03
N GLU A 298 -0.12 -4.16 17.47
CA GLU A 298 -0.81 -5.43 17.72
C GLU A 298 0.01 -6.62 17.21
N LEU A 299 0.64 -6.49 16.04
CA LEU A 299 1.51 -7.52 15.48
C LEU A 299 2.77 -7.68 16.34
N ARG A 300 3.38 -6.56 16.76
CA ARG A 300 4.53 -6.56 17.69
C ARG A 300 4.20 -7.33 18.97
N ILE A 301 3.07 -7.01 19.61
CA ILE A 301 2.63 -7.67 20.86
C ILE A 301 2.41 -9.16 20.63
N ALA A 302 1.70 -9.53 19.56
CA ALA A 302 1.41 -10.91 19.23
C ALA A 302 2.70 -11.74 19.04
N LEU A 303 3.73 -11.14 18.43
CA LEU A 303 5.02 -11.79 18.20
C LEU A 303 5.96 -11.78 19.42
N GLY A 304 5.61 -11.07 20.50
CA GLY A 304 6.35 -11.05 21.77
C GLY A 304 7.39 -9.93 21.92
N PHE A 305 7.47 -9.02 20.96
CA PHE A 305 8.48 -7.97 20.94
C PHE A 305 8.22 -6.90 22.00
N GLN A 306 9.28 -6.43 22.65
CA GLN A 306 9.22 -5.37 23.66
C GLN A 306 9.74 -4.06 23.09
N LYS A 307 9.07 -2.94 23.39
CA LYS A 307 9.63 -1.60 23.09
C LYS A 307 10.79 -1.31 24.03
N THR A 308 11.86 -0.72 23.51
CA THR A 308 13.06 -0.39 24.29
C THR A 308 13.30 1.11 24.34
N VAL A 309 13.64 1.72 23.21
CA VAL A 309 13.95 3.15 23.10
C VAL A 309 12.99 3.79 22.11
N GLU A 310 12.34 4.87 22.56
CA GLU A 310 11.41 5.65 21.75
C GLU A 310 12.10 6.89 21.18
N ASP A 311 11.67 7.30 19.99
CA ASP A 311 12.12 8.53 19.38
C ASP A 311 11.38 9.73 19.98
N THR A 312 12.09 10.86 20.13
CA THR A 312 11.51 12.06 20.76
C THR A 312 10.78 12.96 19.76
N GLN A 313 11.01 12.79 18.46
CA GLN A 313 10.47 13.66 17.41
C GLN A 313 9.52 12.93 16.46
N LEU A 314 9.74 11.64 16.22
CA LEU A 314 8.93 10.81 15.35
C LEU A 314 8.21 9.72 16.17
N PRO A 315 7.07 9.19 15.71
CA PRO A 315 6.36 8.10 16.39
C PRO A 315 7.07 6.75 16.13
N LEU A 316 8.38 6.68 16.37
CA LEU A 316 9.23 5.52 16.13
C LEU A 316 9.67 4.93 17.45
N SER A 317 9.79 3.61 17.50
CA SER A 317 10.40 2.91 18.64
C SER A 317 11.24 1.74 18.16
N TRP A 318 12.37 1.54 18.82
CA TRP A 318 13.09 0.27 18.77
C TRP A 318 12.26 -0.78 19.49
N ILE A 319 12.18 -1.95 18.87
CA ILE A 319 11.61 -3.14 19.47
C ILE A 319 12.63 -4.27 19.46
N TYR A 320 12.55 -5.12 20.48
CA TYR A 320 13.54 -6.14 20.78
C TYR A 320 12.89 -7.46 21.18
N GLN A 321 13.52 -8.55 20.76
CA GLN A 321 13.25 -9.90 21.22
C GLN A 321 14.51 -10.77 21.10
N PRO A 322 14.81 -11.67 22.05
CA PRO A 322 15.85 -12.67 21.85
C PRO A 322 15.50 -13.60 20.68
N VAL A 323 16.48 -13.91 19.81
CA VAL A 323 16.33 -14.79 18.65
C VAL A 323 15.77 -16.14 19.08
N ASP A 324 16.31 -16.77 20.14
CA ASP A 324 15.86 -18.07 20.61
C ASP A 324 14.37 -18.08 21.00
N ARG A 325 13.87 -16.99 21.61
CA ARG A 325 12.45 -16.86 21.95
C ARG A 325 11.59 -16.68 20.72
N PHE A 326 12.07 -15.93 19.73
CA PHE A 326 11.39 -15.77 18.45
C PHE A 326 11.34 -17.08 17.66
N LEU A 327 12.42 -17.87 17.65
CA LEU A 327 12.46 -19.17 17.00
C LEU A 327 11.57 -20.22 17.68
N ALA A 328 11.43 -20.14 19.01
CA ALA A 328 10.55 -21.03 19.77
C ALA A 328 9.05 -20.66 19.70
N LEU A 329 8.69 -19.54 19.06
CA LEU A 329 7.31 -19.06 18.99
C LEU A 329 6.44 -19.97 18.10
N ASP A 330 5.31 -20.44 18.62
CA ASP A 330 4.23 -21.01 17.80
C ASP A 330 3.50 -19.85 17.10
N VAL A 331 3.93 -19.56 15.87
CA VAL A 331 3.39 -18.45 15.07
C VAL A 331 1.88 -18.60 14.78
N PRO A 332 1.36 -19.78 14.38
CA PRO A 332 -0.09 -19.98 14.24
C PRO A 332 -0.89 -19.63 15.51
N GLN A 333 -0.39 -20.00 16.68
CA GLN A 333 -1.03 -19.70 17.97
C GLN A 333 -0.88 -18.22 18.35
N ALA A 334 0.31 -17.66 18.18
CA ALA A 334 0.62 -16.26 18.49
C ALA A 334 -0.28 -15.29 17.70
N LEU A 335 -0.52 -15.60 16.42
CA LEU A 335 -1.39 -14.81 15.54
C LEU A 335 -2.87 -15.25 15.61
N ALA A 336 -3.27 -16.09 16.57
CA ALA A 336 -4.63 -16.62 16.62
C ALA A 336 -5.69 -15.55 16.90
N SER A 337 -5.37 -14.60 17.76
CA SER A 337 -6.21 -13.45 18.12
C SER A 337 -5.85 -12.17 17.36
N PHE A 338 -4.85 -12.22 16.47
CA PHE A 338 -4.45 -11.05 15.69
C PHE A 338 -5.55 -10.68 14.70
N GLN A 339 -6.08 -9.46 14.84
CA GLN A 339 -6.94 -8.83 13.86
C GLN A 339 -6.17 -7.64 13.30
N PRO A 340 -5.97 -7.55 11.98
CA PRO A 340 -5.33 -6.37 11.41
C PRO A 340 -6.21 -5.16 11.71
N SER A 341 -5.63 -4.13 12.32
CA SER A 341 -6.26 -2.84 12.48
C SER A 341 -6.53 -2.30 11.06
N VAL A 342 -7.79 -2.28 10.65
CA VAL A 342 -8.19 -1.56 9.44
C VAL A 342 -7.94 -0.08 9.74
N PRO A 343 -7.16 0.66 8.94
CA PRO A 343 -6.89 2.07 9.21
C PRO A 343 -8.21 2.81 9.39
N GLN A 344 -8.46 3.27 10.62
CA GLN A 344 -9.52 4.23 10.90
C GLN A 344 -8.98 5.59 10.48
N GLU A 345 -9.62 6.16 9.45
CA GLU A 345 -9.39 7.52 8.96
C GLU A 345 -9.32 8.52 10.14
N LEU A 346 -8.22 9.29 10.23
CA LEU A 346 -8.14 10.53 11.00
C LEU A 346 -8.22 11.74 10.06
#